data_AF-A0A945GRV3-F1
#
_entry.id   AF-A0A945GRV3-F1
#
_cell.length_a   1.000
_cell.length_b   1.000
_cell.length_c   1.000
_cell.angle_alpha   90.00
_cell.angle_beta   90.00
_cell.angle_gamma   90.00
#
_symmetry.space_group_name_H-M   'P 1'
#
loop_
_entity.id
_entity.type
_entity.pdbx_description
1 polymer ?
#
loop_
_entity_poly.entity_id
_entity_poly.type
_entity_poly.pdbx_seq_one_letter_code
_entity_poly.pdbx_strand_id
1 'polypeptide(L)'
;MHELKNWAFEMMEPLFADLAEFNLSVAAVIERKSSGRIWVDAAENPCAGFLISPEGAYLAGSCADEGGEAGLKEVIPFGAYLIADPEAWGE
;
A
#
# COMPACT_ATOMS: atom_id res chain seq x y z
N MET A 1 -2.95 7.12 9.21
CA MET A 1 -2.06 6.82 8.06
C MET A 1 -1.35 8.08 7.60
N HIS A 2 -0.16 7.92 7.03
CA HIS A 2 0.68 8.99 6.50
C HIS A 2 0.79 8.87 4.98
N GLU A 3 0.38 9.90 4.24
CA GLU A 3 0.62 9.96 2.79
C GLU A 3 2.09 10.25 2.51
N LEU A 4 2.72 9.38 1.72
CA LEU A 4 4.11 9.55 1.33
C LEU A 4 4.25 10.56 0.20
N LYS A 5 5.39 11.26 0.20
CA LYS A 5 5.83 12.01 -0.97
C LYS A 5 6.44 11.05 -1.99
N ASN A 6 6.28 11.37 -3.27
CA ASN A 6 6.72 10.50 -4.36
C ASN A 6 8.19 10.08 -4.30
N TRP A 7 9.08 10.92 -3.77
CA TRP A 7 10.50 10.60 -3.61
C TRP A 7 10.78 9.49 -2.58
N ALA A 8 9.81 9.19 -1.70
CA ALA A 8 9.91 8.14 -0.69
C ALA A 8 9.30 6.81 -1.16
N PHE A 9 8.72 6.74 -2.36
CA PHE A 9 8.00 5.53 -2.81
C PHE A 9 8.91 4.32 -2.94
N GLU A 10 10.14 4.49 -3.44
CA GLU A 10 11.11 3.40 -3.58
C GLU A 10 11.48 2.77 -2.23
N MET A 11 11.41 3.51 -1.12
CA MET A 11 11.67 2.96 0.21
C MET A 11 10.63 1.92 0.63
N MET A 12 9.45 1.93 0.00
CA MET A 12 8.35 1.01 0.28
C MET A 12 8.38 -0.26 -0.57
N GLU A 13 9.38 -0.41 -1.46
CA GLU A 13 9.56 -1.64 -2.25
C GLU A 13 9.47 -2.92 -1.39
N PRO A 14 10.11 -3.01 -0.21
CA PRO A 14 10.04 -4.22 0.61
C PRO A 14 8.62 -4.51 1.13
N LEU A 15 7.85 -3.48 1.47
CA LEU A 15 6.49 -3.64 2.02
C LEU A 15 5.50 -4.12 0.94
N PHE A 16 5.72 -3.75 -0.31
CA PHE A 16 4.85 -4.06 -1.43
C PHE A 16 5.41 -5.15 -2.35
N ALA A 17 6.49 -5.84 -1.95
CA ALA A 17 7.23 -6.75 -2.82
C ALA A 17 6.35 -7.87 -3.37
N ASP A 18 5.56 -8.51 -2.51
CA ASP A 18 4.69 -9.63 -2.88
C ASP A 18 3.59 -9.20 -3.85
N LEU A 19 3.04 -7.99 -3.65
CA LEU A 19 2.10 -7.40 -4.60
C LEU A 19 2.78 -7.01 -5.91
N ALA A 20 3.98 -6.42 -5.86
CA ALA A 20 4.73 -5.97 -7.01
C ALA A 20 5.17 -7.12 -7.92
N GLU A 21 5.37 -8.33 -7.36
CA GLU A 21 5.67 -9.54 -8.12
C GLU A 21 4.59 -9.86 -9.16
N PHE A 22 3.31 -9.66 -8.81
CA PHE A 22 2.18 -10.00 -9.66
C PHE A 22 1.41 -8.81 -10.24
N ASN A 23 1.62 -7.60 -9.70
CA ASN A 23 0.90 -6.40 -10.10
C ASN A 23 1.86 -5.33 -10.67
N LEU A 24 1.95 -5.27 -12.00
CA LEU A 24 2.77 -4.29 -12.70
C LEU A 24 2.43 -2.83 -12.34
N SER A 25 1.18 -2.54 -12.00
CA SER A 25 0.75 -1.21 -11.55
C SER A 25 1.39 -0.80 -10.23
N VAL A 26 1.56 -1.74 -9.29
CA VAL A 26 2.21 -1.50 -8.00
C VAL A 26 3.68 -1.18 -8.23
N ALA A 27 4.39 -2.04 -8.98
CA ALA A 27 5.77 -1.81 -9.37
C ALA A 27 5.95 -0.45 -10.08
N ALA A 28 5.09 -0.13 -11.04
CA ALA A 28 5.18 1.12 -11.80
C ALA A 28 4.98 2.38 -10.92
N VAL A 29 4.12 2.33 -9.90
CA VAL A 29 3.96 3.43 -8.95
C VAL A 29 5.18 3.55 -8.04
N ILE A 30 5.69 2.44 -7.49
CA ILE A 30 6.88 2.42 -6.61
C ILE A 30 8.11 2.96 -7.34
N GLU A 31 8.34 2.52 -8.58
CA GLU A 31 9.40 3.01 -9.45
C GLU A 31 9.15 4.43 -10.00
N ARG A 32 8.00 5.04 -9.66
CA ARG A 32 7.56 6.38 -10.11
C ARG A 32 7.43 6.51 -11.63
N LYS A 33 7.21 5.40 -12.33
CA LYS A 33 6.93 5.33 -13.76
C LYS A 33 5.45 5.57 -14.06
N SER A 34 4.57 5.40 -13.06
CA SER A 34 3.15 5.73 -13.13
C SER A 34 2.75 6.64 -11.98
N SER A 35 1.66 7.41 -12.17
CA SER A 35 1.07 8.19 -11.10
C SER A 35 0.43 7.28 -10.05
N GLY A 36 0.59 7.61 -8.79
CA GLY A 36 -0.08 6.92 -7.70
C GLY A 36 0.10 7.65 -6.38
N ARG A 37 -0.61 7.18 -5.36
CA ARG A 37 -0.46 7.66 -3.99
C ARG A 37 -0.26 6.47 -3.07
N ILE A 38 0.63 6.62 -2.10
CA ILE A 38 0.94 5.60 -1.10
C ILE A 38 0.70 6.19 0.27
N TRP A 39 -0.04 5.47 1.10
CA TRP A 39 -0.21 5.73 2.51
C TRP A 39 0.36 4.58 3.32
N VAL A 40 0.97 4.90 4.45
CA VAL A 40 1.50 3.90 5.38
C VAL A 40 1.09 4.19 6.82
N ASP A 41 1.11 3.19 7.68
CA ASP A 41 0.80 3.31 9.10
C ASP A 41 1.88 4.10 9.87
N ALA A 42 3.17 3.94 9.51
CA ALA A 42 4.31 4.62 10.14
C ALA A 42 5.37 5.07 9.13
N ALA A 43 6.08 6.16 9.41
CA ALA A 43 7.04 6.74 8.46
C ALA A 43 8.41 6.02 8.42
N GLU A 44 8.85 5.45 9.54
CA GLU A 44 10.21 4.89 9.69
C GLU A 44 10.24 3.36 9.67
N ASN A 45 9.11 2.68 9.95
CA ASN A 45 9.01 1.22 9.89
C ASN A 45 7.54 0.78 9.71
N PRO A 46 6.98 0.93 8.50
CA PRO A 46 5.58 0.61 8.24
C PRO A 46 5.32 -0.91 8.25
N CYS A 47 4.22 -1.32 8.88
CA CYS A 47 3.70 -2.69 8.80
C CYS A 47 2.50 -2.83 7.86
N ALA A 48 1.85 -1.73 7.48
CA ALA A 48 0.73 -1.75 6.55
C ALA A 48 0.79 -0.58 5.57
N GLY A 49 0.50 -0.88 4.31
CA GLY A 49 0.52 0.07 3.21
C GLY A 49 -0.78 0.04 2.42
N PHE A 50 -1.22 1.20 1.98
CA PHE A 50 -2.29 1.36 1.01
C PHE A 50 -1.76 2.11 -0.21
N LEU A 51 -1.91 1.53 -1.39
CA LEU A 51 -1.51 2.15 -2.66
C LEU A 51 -2.75 2.31 -3.54
N ILE A 52 -2.91 3.48 -4.13
CA ILE A 52 -3.89 3.69 -5.20
C ILE A 52 -3.17 4.13 -6.48
N SER A 53 -3.47 3.42 -7.57
CA SER A 53 -3.07 3.75 -8.93
C SER A 53 -4.32 3.98 -9.79
N PRO A 54 -4.17 4.47 -11.04
CA PRO A 54 -5.30 4.55 -11.98
C PRO A 54 -5.99 3.21 -12.25
N GLU A 55 -5.26 2.09 -12.09
CA GLU A 55 -5.75 0.74 -12.39
C GLU A 55 -6.37 0.03 -11.19
N GLY A 56 -6.07 0.46 -9.96
CA GLY A 56 -6.56 -0.25 -8.78
C GLY A 56 -6.14 0.32 -7.44
N ALA A 57 -6.64 -0.33 -6.40
CA ALA A 57 -6.35 -0.04 -5.00
C ALA A 57 -5.80 -1.30 -4.33
N TYR A 58 -4.68 -1.16 -3.63
CA TYR A 58 -3.84 -2.28 -3.19
C TYR A 58 -3.53 -2.15 -1.70
N LEU A 59 -3.56 -3.27 -0.98
CA LEU A 59 -3.23 -3.36 0.44
C LEU A 59 -2.02 -4.27 0.64
N ALA A 60 -0.98 -3.75 1.27
CA ALA A 60 0.28 -4.45 1.50
C ALA A 60 0.59 -4.56 2.99
N GLY A 61 1.15 -5.69 3.41
CA GLY A 61 1.46 -5.95 4.82
C GLY A 61 0.21 -5.92 5.73
N SER A 62 0.38 -6.24 7.01
CA SER A 62 -0.69 -6.18 8.00
C SER A 62 -0.11 -5.80 9.35
N CYS A 63 -0.71 -4.81 10.01
CA CYS A 63 -0.39 -4.48 11.39
C CYS A 63 -1.30 -5.32 12.27
N ALA A 64 -0.73 -6.17 13.12
CA ALA A 64 -1.49 -7.04 14.02
C ALA A 64 -2.27 -6.28 15.12
N ASP A 65 -2.09 -4.97 15.22
CA ASP A 65 -2.71 -4.09 16.21
C ASP A 65 -3.85 -3.23 15.64
N GLU A 66 -4.82 -2.92 16.50
CA GLU A 66 -6.06 -2.19 16.15
C GLU A 66 -5.80 -0.78 15.55
N GLY A 67 -4.61 -0.21 15.76
CA GLY A 67 -4.24 1.12 15.27
C GLY A 67 -4.06 1.19 13.74
N GLY A 68 -3.47 0.14 13.14
CA GLY A 68 -3.27 0.07 11.70
C GLY A 68 -4.59 -0.05 10.92
N GLU A 69 -5.51 -0.89 11.41
CA GLU A 69 -6.83 -1.08 10.80
C GLU A 69 -7.69 0.19 10.83
N ALA A 70 -7.66 0.92 11.96
CA ALA A 70 -8.38 2.18 12.09
C ALA A 70 -7.88 3.22 11.07
N GLY A 71 -6.55 3.32 10.91
CA GLY A 71 -5.96 4.23 9.93
C GLY A 71 -6.31 3.86 8.49
N LEU A 72 -6.30 2.58 8.14
CA LEU A 72 -6.66 2.11 6.80
C LEU A 72 -8.09 2.54 6.42
N LYS A 73 -9.05 2.44 7.35
CA LYS A 73 -10.44 2.86 7.13
C LYS A 73 -10.59 4.35 6.82
N GLU A 74 -9.66 5.20 7.24
CA GLU A 74 -9.69 6.64 6.95
C GLU A 74 -9.25 6.98 5.52
N VAL A 75 -8.36 6.17 4.94
CA VAL A 75 -7.75 6.46 3.63
C VAL A 75 -8.35 5.65 2.47
N ILE A 76 -8.94 4.50 2.76
CA ILE A 76 -9.58 3.66 1.75
C ILE A 76 -10.94 4.27 1.37
N PRO A 77 -11.16 4.62 0.09
CA PRO A 77 -12.45 5.15 -0.34
C PRO A 77 -13.59 4.14 -0.12
N PHE A 78 -14.74 4.65 0.33
CA PHE A 78 -15.96 3.85 0.43
C PHE A 78 -16.35 3.29 -0.95
N GLY A 79 -16.30 1.97 -1.10
CA GLY A 79 -16.59 1.26 -2.36
C GLY A 79 -15.37 0.90 -3.20
N ALA A 80 -14.15 1.07 -2.70
CA ALA A 80 -12.95 0.58 -3.37
C ALA A 80 -12.97 -0.96 -3.48
N TYR A 81 -12.57 -1.48 -4.66
CA TYR A 81 -12.21 -2.87 -4.83
C TYR A 81 -10.73 -3.03 -4.48
N LEU A 82 -10.43 -3.87 -3.50
CA LEU A 82 -9.09 -4.00 -2.93
C LEU A 82 -8.42 -5.27 -3.43
N ILE A 83 -7.19 -5.13 -3.91
CA ILE A 83 -6.27 -6.25 -4.17
C ILE A 83 -5.35 -6.31 -2.96
N ALA A 84 -5.56 -7.31 -2.12
CA ALA A 84 -4.77 -7.48 -0.92
C ALA A 84 -3.56 -8.37 -1.18
N ASP A 85 -2.47 -8.07 -0.49
CA ASP A 85 -1.29 -8.90 -0.39
C ASP A 85 -1.68 -10.29 0.13
N PRO A 86 -1.42 -11.35 -0.65
CA PRO A 86 -1.85 -12.70 -0.31
C PRO A 86 -1.12 -13.27 0.90
N GLU A 87 0.11 -12.84 1.22
CA GLU A 87 0.82 -13.33 2.40
C GLU A 87 0.31 -12.67 3.68
N ALA A 88 -0.05 -11.39 3.61
CA ALA A 88 -0.51 -10.62 4.75
C ALA A 88 -2.03 -10.73 5.02
N TRP A 89 -2.82 -10.99 3.98
CA TRP A 89 -4.30 -10.99 4.03
C TRP A 89 -4.94 -12.25 3.40
N GLY A 90 -4.15 -13.24 3.01
CA GLY A 90 -4.66 -14.55 2.59
C GLY A 90 -5.28 -15.33 3.75
N GLU A 91 -6.20 -16.25 3.41
CA GLU A 91 -6.84 -17.18 4.36
C GLU A 91 -5.85 -18.13 5.06
#